data_AF-A0A7X6PUM6-F1
#
_entry.id   AF-A0A7X6PUM6-F1
#
_cell.length_a   1.000
_cell.length_b   1.000
_cell.length_c   1.000
_cell.angle_alpha   90.00
_cell.angle_beta   90.00
_cell.angle_gamma   90.00
#
_symmetry.space_group_name_H-M   'P 1'
#
loop_
_entity.id
_entity.type
_entity.pdbx_description
1 polymer ?
#
loop_
_entity_poly.entity_id
_entity_poly.type
_entity_poly.pdbx_seq_one_letter_code
_entity_poly.pdbx_strand_id
1 'polypeptide(L)'
;MSSNALEANIKSSRVNVVIREEYHVLMEVMERYTGIAEGLRVFITELCHPYKNWNFIIKEARGYSLDYFHLLKTHEKGPLAATLFIDIFLDAITESQDPAVYQDGADNLLVYIQRIINEAKENLPGFLPVIEHGLNEISALDNSFFLLFVKSFYQINRILSPLADLNHTHRVYTTASSLLKRYLKTSYDFWAGHKVPLEWFINEAGIPANRKKDLDDIFATVSH
;
A
#
# COMPACT_ATOMS: atom_id res chain seq x y z
N MET A 1 -18.02 38.25 5.54
CA MET A 1 -19.26 37.59 6.00
C MET A 1 -19.06 36.10 5.79
N SER A 2 -18.93 35.33 6.87
CA SER A 2 -18.90 33.86 6.85
C SER A 2 -20.28 33.37 6.42
N SER A 3 -20.36 32.43 5.46
CA SER A 3 -21.64 31.91 4.95
C SER A 3 -22.28 31.01 6.00
N ASN A 4 -23.55 31.27 6.35
CA ASN A 4 -24.34 30.45 7.29
C ASN A 4 -24.34 28.95 6.94
N ALA A 5 -24.12 28.58 5.67
CA ALA A 5 -23.99 27.20 5.24
C ALA A 5 -22.67 26.54 5.69
N LEU A 6 -21.57 27.29 5.75
CA LEU A 6 -20.27 26.82 6.23
C LEU A 6 -20.30 26.62 7.75
N GLU A 7 -20.91 27.55 8.49
CA GLU A 7 -21.11 27.44 9.93
C GLU A 7 -22.06 26.31 10.32
N ALA A 8 -23.12 26.08 9.51
CA ALA A 8 -23.99 24.93 9.68
C ALA A 8 -23.24 23.60 9.46
N ASN A 9 -22.43 23.50 8.39
CA ASN A 9 -21.60 22.32 8.11
C ASN A 9 -20.58 22.04 9.23
N ILE A 10 -19.90 23.07 9.75
CA ILE A 10 -18.93 22.96 10.86
C ILE A 10 -19.63 22.57 12.17
N LYS A 11 -20.86 23.02 12.41
CA LYS A 11 -21.65 22.62 13.58
C LYS A 11 -22.19 21.20 13.48
N SER A 12 -22.59 20.75 12.30
CA SER A 12 -23.02 19.36 12.06
C SER A 12 -21.86 18.36 12.06
N SER A 13 -20.62 18.80 11.79
CA SER A 13 -19.43 17.95 11.79
C SER A 13 -18.74 17.81 13.15
N ARG A 14 -19.28 18.41 14.23
CA ARG A 14 -18.77 18.17 15.60
C ARG A 14 -19.27 16.82 16.11
N VAL A 15 -18.68 15.76 15.57
CA VAL A 15 -18.82 14.43 16.12
C VAL A 15 -17.82 14.30 17.28
N ASN A 16 -18.30 13.84 18.43
CA ASN A 16 -17.41 13.47 19.52
C ASN A 16 -16.74 12.13 19.16
N VAL A 17 -15.51 12.20 18.66
CA VAL A 17 -14.77 11.00 18.25
C VAL A 17 -14.14 10.36 19.47
N VAL A 18 -14.49 9.09 19.70
CA VAL A 18 -13.85 8.26 20.72
C VAL A 18 -12.77 7.43 20.02
N ILE A 19 -11.56 7.47 20.57
CA ILE A 19 -10.46 6.61 20.09
C ILE A 19 -10.83 5.16 20.35
N ARG A 20 -10.81 4.35 19.29
CA ARG A 20 -11.08 2.91 19.38
C ARG A 20 -9.93 2.18 20.05
N GLU A 21 -10.25 1.11 20.79
CA GLU A 21 -9.30 0.41 21.67
C GLU A 21 -8.10 -0.15 20.90
N GLU A 22 -8.34 -0.64 19.69
CA GLU A 22 -7.31 -1.24 18.84
C GLU A 22 -6.14 -0.27 18.54
N TYR A 23 -6.38 1.04 18.50
CA TYR A 23 -5.33 2.01 18.19
C TYR A 23 -4.53 2.48 19.42
N HIS A 24 -4.91 2.08 20.65
CA HIS A 24 -4.12 2.42 21.83
C HIS A 24 -2.69 1.86 21.77
N VAL A 25 -2.49 0.72 21.10
CA VAL A 25 -1.15 0.15 20.92
C VAL A 25 -0.22 1.07 20.11
N LEU A 26 -0.76 1.87 19.17
CA LEU A 26 0.06 2.83 18.43
C LEU A 26 0.60 3.92 19.35
N MET A 27 -0.22 4.40 20.29
CA MET A 27 0.21 5.37 21.29
C MET A 27 1.23 4.78 22.26
N GLU A 28 1.00 3.55 22.73
CA GLU A 28 1.91 2.84 23.64
C GLU A 28 3.29 2.66 23.01
N VAL A 29 3.36 2.15 21.77
CA VAL A 29 4.63 1.89 21.10
C VAL A 29 5.42 3.19 20.85
N MET A 30 4.72 4.31 20.65
CA MET A 30 5.33 5.60 20.33
C MET A 30 5.48 6.54 21.53
N GLU A 31 5.06 6.12 22.73
CA GLU A 31 5.01 6.97 23.94
C GLU A 31 6.36 7.58 24.31
N ARG A 32 7.45 6.87 23.99
CA ARG A 32 8.82 7.29 24.29
C ARG A 32 9.27 8.52 23.50
N TYR A 33 8.52 8.91 22.47
CA TYR A 33 8.85 10.02 21.59
C TYR A 33 7.81 11.15 21.73
N THR A 34 7.99 11.98 22.76
CA THR A 34 7.03 13.04 23.13
C THR A 34 6.83 14.08 22.01
N GLY A 35 7.82 14.26 21.13
CA GLY A 35 7.75 15.18 19.99
C GLY A 35 6.68 14.85 18.95
N ILE A 36 6.15 13.62 18.94
CA ILE A 36 5.09 13.20 18.01
C ILE A 36 3.76 12.90 18.69
N ALA A 37 3.68 12.96 20.02
CA ALA A 37 2.50 12.50 20.77
C ALA A 37 1.22 13.23 20.34
N GLU A 38 1.28 14.56 20.17
CA GLU A 38 0.09 15.33 19.76
C GLU A 38 -0.29 15.05 18.30
N GLY A 39 0.68 14.94 17.39
CA GLY A 39 0.41 14.56 16.01
C GLY A 39 -0.21 13.17 15.90
N LEU A 40 0.30 12.21 16.68
CA LEU A 40 -0.18 10.84 16.71
C LEU A 40 -1.61 10.77 17.24
N ARG A 41 -1.93 11.57 18.27
CA ARG A 41 -3.28 11.68 18.80
C ARG A 41 -4.25 12.25 17.76
N VAL A 42 -3.85 13.26 17.01
CA VAL A 42 -4.64 13.81 15.89
C VAL A 42 -4.86 12.75 14.82
N PHE A 43 -3.80 12.04 14.42
CA PHE A 43 -3.86 10.94 13.45
C PHE A 43 -4.84 9.84 13.88
N ILE A 44 -4.74 9.33 15.11
CA ILE A 44 -5.61 8.27 15.63
C ILE A 44 -7.06 8.77 15.76
N THR A 45 -7.25 10.03 16.13
CA THR A 45 -8.59 10.64 16.15
C THR A 45 -9.19 10.65 14.76
N GLU A 46 -8.41 11.01 13.74
CA GLU A 46 -8.90 11.01 12.35
C GLU A 46 -9.24 9.59 11.84
N LEU A 47 -8.46 8.57 12.22
CA LEU A 47 -8.78 7.16 11.92
C LEU A 47 -10.13 6.68 12.49
N CYS A 48 -10.59 7.32 13.57
CA CYS A 48 -11.85 7.01 14.23
C CYS A 48 -13.00 7.93 13.79
N HIS A 49 -12.72 8.94 12.95
CA HIS A 49 -13.74 9.86 12.49
C HIS A 49 -14.68 9.17 11.46
N PRO A 50 -16.01 9.34 11.53
CA PRO A 50 -16.94 8.72 10.59
C PRO A 50 -16.74 9.15 9.13
N TYR A 51 -16.22 10.38 8.94
CA TYR A 51 -15.88 10.93 7.63
C TYR A 51 -14.37 11.13 7.57
N LYS A 52 -13.65 10.05 7.28
CA LYS A 52 -12.19 10.02 7.28
C LYS A 52 -11.59 10.93 6.21
N ASN A 53 -10.67 11.80 6.61
CA ASN A 53 -9.78 12.51 5.70
C ASN A 53 -8.65 11.58 5.26
N TRP A 54 -8.92 10.75 4.24
CA TRP A 54 -7.96 9.75 3.79
C TRP A 54 -6.64 10.32 3.29
N ASN A 55 -6.64 11.51 2.67
CA ASN A 55 -5.42 12.18 2.24
C ASN A 55 -4.50 12.48 3.43
N PHE A 56 -5.07 12.94 4.55
CA PHE A 56 -4.32 13.13 5.79
C PHE A 56 -3.88 11.80 6.41
N ILE A 57 -4.79 10.83 6.51
CA ILE A 57 -4.51 9.51 7.09
C ILE A 57 -3.36 8.82 6.37
N ILE A 58 -3.39 8.73 5.05
CA ILE A 58 -2.33 8.07 4.26
C ILE A 58 -0.98 8.75 4.46
N LYS A 59 -0.96 10.10 4.45
CA LYS A 59 0.27 10.87 4.65
C LYS A 59 0.89 10.61 6.02
N GLU A 60 0.09 10.69 7.08
CA GLU A 60 0.56 10.46 8.46
C GLU A 60 0.92 8.98 8.68
N ALA A 61 0.10 8.04 8.20
CA ALA A 61 0.39 6.60 8.28
C ALA A 61 1.72 6.26 7.62
N ARG A 62 2.03 6.86 6.46
CA ARG A 62 3.33 6.72 5.81
C ARG A 62 4.48 7.24 6.70
N GLY A 63 4.35 8.44 7.26
CA GLY A 63 5.36 9.01 8.15
C GLY A 63 5.61 8.14 9.38
N TYR A 64 4.54 7.77 10.08
CA TYR A 64 4.61 6.95 11.29
C TYR A 64 5.13 5.53 11.04
N SER A 65 4.69 4.88 9.96
CA SER A 65 5.12 3.51 9.64
C SER A 65 6.57 3.44 9.16
N LEU A 66 7.05 4.44 8.41
CA LEU A 66 8.39 4.43 7.83
C LEU A 66 9.43 5.12 8.70
N ASP A 67 9.21 6.38 9.08
CA ASP A 67 10.22 7.20 9.74
C ASP A 67 10.43 6.76 11.20
N TYR A 68 9.39 6.19 11.81
CA TYR A 68 9.39 5.68 13.18
C TYR A 68 9.41 4.15 13.27
N PHE A 69 9.73 3.45 12.18
CA PHE A 69 9.82 1.99 12.18
C PHE A 69 10.79 1.44 13.25
N HIS A 70 11.82 2.20 13.58
CA HIS A 70 12.77 1.84 14.65
C HIS A 70 12.11 1.72 16.04
N LEU A 71 11.03 2.46 16.31
CA LEU A 71 10.24 2.32 17.53
C LEU A 71 9.40 1.04 17.49
N LEU A 72 8.76 0.78 16.34
CA LEU A 72 7.98 -0.45 16.14
C LEU A 72 8.86 -1.68 16.35
N LYS A 73 10.00 -1.77 15.68
CA LYS A 73 10.82 -2.99 15.72
C LYS A 73 11.46 -3.30 17.09
N THR A 74 11.59 -2.31 17.97
CA THR A 74 12.23 -2.47 19.29
C THR A 74 11.23 -2.64 20.44
N HIS A 75 9.94 -2.49 20.17
CA HIS A 75 8.88 -2.63 21.17
C HIS A 75 8.27 -4.04 21.16
N GLU A 76 7.90 -4.56 22.32
CA GLU A 76 7.27 -5.89 22.46
C GLU A 76 5.97 -6.00 21.66
N LYS A 77 5.12 -4.96 21.74
CA LYS A 77 3.89 -4.82 20.93
C LYS A 77 4.13 -4.27 19.51
N GLY A 78 5.38 -4.15 19.09
CA GLY A 78 5.80 -3.66 17.79
C GLY A 78 5.12 -4.36 16.60
N PRO A 79 5.11 -5.70 16.55
CA PRO A 79 4.42 -6.44 15.50
C PRO A 79 2.92 -6.13 15.44
N LEU A 80 2.25 -6.00 16.58
CA LEU A 80 0.82 -5.67 16.64
C LEU A 80 0.54 -4.27 16.07
N ALA A 81 1.34 -3.27 16.46
CA ALA A 81 1.26 -1.92 15.90
C ALA A 81 1.58 -1.89 14.39
N ALA A 82 2.52 -2.70 13.93
CA ALA A 82 2.86 -2.80 12.52
C ALA A 82 1.74 -3.42 11.67
N THR A 83 1.02 -4.42 12.20
CA THR A 83 -0.19 -4.96 11.56
C THR A 83 -1.24 -3.88 11.36
N LEU A 84 -1.46 -2.99 12.34
CA LEU A 84 -2.43 -1.90 12.18
C LEU A 84 -2.07 -0.95 11.04
N PHE A 85 -0.78 -0.67 10.80
CA PHE A 85 -0.40 0.15 9.63
C PHE A 85 -0.71 -0.55 8.31
N ILE A 86 -0.57 -1.89 8.23
CA ILE A 86 -1.02 -2.66 7.06
C ILE A 86 -2.52 -2.48 6.87
N ASP A 87 -3.31 -2.66 7.93
CA ASP A 87 -4.76 -2.52 7.90
C ASP A 87 -5.19 -1.11 7.49
N ILE A 88 -4.53 -0.07 8.02
CA ILE A 88 -4.81 1.33 7.66
C ILE A 88 -4.58 1.59 6.17
N PHE A 89 -3.51 1.04 5.57
CA PHE A 89 -3.30 1.18 4.12
C PHE A 89 -4.34 0.41 3.32
N LEU A 90 -4.75 -0.79 3.77
CA LEU A 90 -5.79 -1.59 3.13
C LEU A 90 -7.17 -0.90 3.20
N ASP A 91 -7.53 -0.31 4.34
CA ASP A 91 -8.75 0.46 4.49
C ASP A 91 -8.73 1.66 3.55
N ALA A 92 -7.61 2.37 3.42
CA ALA A 92 -7.50 3.50 2.49
C ALA A 92 -7.65 3.06 1.02
N ILE A 93 -7.16 1.87 0.66
CA ILE A 93 -7.34 1.30 -0.69
C ILE A 93 -8.82 1.00 -0.96
N THR A 94 -9.53 0.46 0.01
CA THR A 94 -10.85 -0.14 -0.19
C THR A 94 -12.02 0.78 0.16
N GLU A 95 -11.84 1.71 1.09
CA GLU A 95 -12.88 2.62 1.58
C GLU A 95 -12.83 4.02 0.92
N SER A 96 -11.66 4.45 0.42
CA SER A 96 -11.53 5.76 -0.24
C SER A 96 -12.22 5.78 -1.61
N GLN A 97 -12.84 6.91 -1.92
CA GLN A 97 -13.41 7.20 -3.25
C GLN A 97 -12.46 8.02 -4.13
N ASP A 98 -11.29 8.42 -3.61
CA ASP A 98 -10.30 9.22 -4.31
C ASP A 98 -9.23 8.32 -4.95
N PRO A 99 -9.08 8.33 -6.29
CA PRO A 99 -8.06 7.56 -6.99
C PRO A 99 -6.62 7.79 -6.58
N ALA A 100 -6.27 9.01 -6.21
CA ALA A 100 -4.92 9.30 -5.75
C ALA A 100 -4.65 8.60 -4.42
N VAL A 101 -5.65 8.59 -3.53
CA VAL A 101 -5.53 8.00 -2.18
C VAL A 101 -5.39 6.50 -2.23
N TYR A 102 -6.25 5.78 -2.97
CA TYR A 102 -6.11 4.32 -3.00
C TYR A 102 -4.85 3.86 -3.74
N GLN A 103 -4.36 4.64 -4.71
CA GLN A 103 -3.07 4.39 -5.36
C GLN A 103 -1.91 4.59 -4.37
N ASP A 104 -1.91 5.71 -3.64
CA ASP A 104 -0.92 5.97 -2.58
C ASP A 104 -0.99 4.92 -1.46
N GLY A 105 -2.18 4.43 -1.11
CA GLY A 105 -2.35 3.34 -0.15
C GLY A 105 -1.64 2.06 -0.59
N ALA A 106 -1.83 1.65 -1.85
CA ALA A 106 -1.17 0.47 -2.41
C ALA A 106 0.37 0.63 -2.46
N ASP A 107 0.85 1.79 -2.92
CA ASP A 107 2.28 2.08 -3.00
C ASP A 107 2.94 2.12 -1.61
N ASN A 108 2.30 2.79 -0.64
CA ASN A 108 2.82 2.88 0.72
C ASN A 108 2.80 1.54 1.44
N LEU A 109 1.79 0.69 1.22
CA LEU A 109 1.75 -0.67 1.75
C LEU A 109 2.95 -1.50 1.27
N LEU A 110 3.26 -1.42 -0.03
CA LEU A 110 4.41 -2.13 -0.62
C LEU A 110 5.74 -1.64 -0.05
N VAL A 111 5.92 -0.31 0.03
CA VAL A 111 7.11 0.30 0.63
C VAL A 111 7.24 -0.06 2.11
N TYR A 112 6.12 -0.14 2.83
CA TYR A 112 6.14 -0.50 4.24
C TYR A 112 6.50 -1.97 4.46
N ILE A 113 5.93 -2.89 3.70
CA ILE A 113 6.34 -4.31 3.73
C ILE A 113 7.83 -4.43 3.43
N GLN A 114 8.33 -3.70 2.42
CA GLN A 114 9.75 -3.66 2.09
C GLN A 114 10.60 -3.13 3.26
N ARG A 115 10.13 -2.09 3.97
CA ARG A 115 10.79 -1.56 5.16
C ARG A 115 10.90 -2.63 6.24
N ILE A 116 9.82 -3.36 6.53
CA ILE A 116 9.82 -4.42 7.54
C ILE A 116 10.85 -5.50 7.19
N ILE A 117 10.81 -6.00 5.95
CA ILE A 117 11.73 -7.05 5.46
C ILE A 117 13.19 -6.62 5.62
N ASN A 118 13.51 -5.38 5.26
CA ASN A 118 14.89 -4.91 5.22
C ASN A 118 15.43 -4.47 6.58
N GLU A 119 14.59 -3.97 7.49
CA GLU A 119 15.06 -3.28 8.70
C GLU A 119 14.71 -3.95 10.02
N ALA A 120 13.81 -4.95 10.04
CA ALA A 120 13.49 -5.67 11.26
C ALA A 120 14.70 -6.47 11.78
N LYS A 121 15.57 -6.94 10.88
CA LYS A 121 16.85 -7.62 11.18
C LYS A 121 16.69 -8.74 12.22
N GLU A 122 17.33 -8.65 13.38
CA GLU A 122 17.24 -9.61 14.48
C GLU A 122 15.80 -9.79 15.00
N ASN A 123 14.94 -8.78 14.84
CA ASN A 123 13.53 -8.83 15.24
C ASN A 123 12.62 -9.38 14.12
N LEU A 124 13.16 -9.66 12.93
CA LEU A 124 12.39 -10.15 11.78
C LEU A 124 11.50 -11.36 12.10
N PRO A 125 11.91 -12.36 12.92
CA PRO A 125 11.03 -13.48 13.27
C PRO A 125 9.68 -13.07 13.85
N GLY A 126 9.64 -12.01 14.67
CA GLY A 126 8.39 -11.47 15.23
C GLY A 126 7.53 -10.72 14.21
N PHE A 127 8.13 -10.25 13.12
CA PHE A 127 7.45 -9.52 12.05
C PHE A 127 7.06 -10.40 10.85
N LEU A 128 7.51 -11.66 10.78
CA LEU A 128 7.09 -12.59 9.73
C LEU A 128 5.55 -12.77 9.66
N PRO A 129 4.82 -12.89 10.79
CA PRO A 129 3.36 -12.94 10.76
C PRO A 129 2.72 -11.65 10.24
N VAL A 130 3.35 -10.50 10.48
CA VAL A 130 2.90 -9.18 9.99
C VAL A 130 3.03 -9.09 8.48
N ILE A 131 4.19 -9.53 7.95
CA ILE A 131 4.40 -9.63 6.50
C ILE A 131 3.38 -10.60 5.91
N GLU A 132 3.24 -11.80 6.49
CA GLU A 132 2.29 -12.81 6.02
C GLU A 132 0.86 -12.26 5.94
N HIS A 133 0.41 -11.53 6.97
CA HIS A 133 -0.88 -10.85 7.00
C HIS A 133 -1.04 -9.92 5.79
N GLY A 134 -0.12 -8.97 5.60
CA GLY A 134 -0.20 -8.04 4.47
C GLY A 134 -0.20 -8.74 3.11
N LEU A 135 0.58 -9.81 2.93
CA LEU A 135 0.60 -10.55 1.66
C LEU A 135 -0.71 -11.32 1.42
N ASN A 136 -1.31 -11.90 2.46
CA ASN A 136 -2.61 -12.56 2.36
C ASN A 136 -3.71 -11.55 1.99
N GLU A 137 -3.76 -10.41 2.67
CA GLU A 137 -4.76 -9.37 2.40
C GLU A 137 -4.63 -8.81 0.98
N ILE A 138 -3.42 -8.46 0.53
CA ILE A 138 -3.17 -8.06 -0.86
C ILE A 138 -3.65 -9.16 -1.82
N SER A 139 -3.35 -10.42 -1.52
CA SER A 139 -3.77 -11.56 -2.34
C SER A 139 -5.27 -11.85 -2.27
N ALA A 140 -6.02 -11.27 -1.34
CA ALA A 140 -7.46 -11.44 -1.19
C ALA A 140 -8.26 -10.31 -1.87
N LEU A 141 -7.62 -9.18 -2.17
CA LEU A 141 -8.28 -8.04 -2.83
C LEU A 141 -8.91 -8.42 -4.17
N ASP A 142 -10.03 -7.75 -4.48
CA ASP A 142 -10.67 -7.80 -5.79
C ASP A 142 -9.72 -7.38 -6.90
N ASN A 143 -9.94 -7.87 -8.13
CA ASN A 143 -9.03 -7.64 -9.25
C ASN A 143 -8.82 -6.15 -9.58
N SER A 144 -9.81 -5.29 -9.35
CA SER A 144 -9.69 -3.84 -9.58
C SER A 144 -8.65 -3.21 -8.66
N PHE A 145 -8.69 -3.51 -7.36
CA PHE A 145 -7.72 -3.02 -6.38
C PHE A 145 -6.39 -3.75 -6.51
N PHE A 146 -6.40 -5.06 -6.79
CA PHE A 146 -5.18 -5.82 -7.02
C PHE A 146 -4.34 -5.27 -8.19
N LEU A 147 -4.98 -4.73 -9.23
CA LEU A 147 -4.30 -4.09 -10.35
C LEU A 147 -3.48 -2.85 -9.95
N LEU A 148 -3.77 -2.20 -8.81
CA LEU A 148 -2.94 -1.11 -8.29
C LEU A 148 -1.52 -1.59 -8.00
N PHE A 149 -1.39 -2.78 -7.41
CA PHE A 149 -0.10 -3.41 -7.11
C PHE A 149 0.64 -3.87 -8.37
N VAL A 150 -0.09 -4.32 -9.38
CA VAL A 150 0.47 -4.70 -10.69
C VAL A 150 1.05 -3.48 -11.41
N LYS A 151 0.41 -2.32 -11.28
CA LYS A 151 0.83 -1.07 -11.92
C LYS A 151 1.84 -0.26 -11.09
N SER A 152 2.05 -0.63 -9.83
CA SER A 152 2.98 0.06 -8.94
C SER A 152 4.41 0.06 -9.48
N PHE A 153 5.14 1.15 -9.25
CA PHE A 153 6.58 1.18 -9.46
C PHE A 153 7.32 0.24 -8.50
N TYR A 154 6.72 -0.06 -7.34
CA TYR A 154 7.26 -0.93 -6.31
C TYR A 154 6.91 -2.40 -6.59
N GLN A 155 7.77 -3.07 -7.35
CA GLN A 155 7.48 -4.42 -7.83
C GLN A 155 7.50 -5.48 -6.72
N ILE A 156 6.40 -6.23 -6.55
CA ILE A 156 6.24 -7.28 -5.53
C ILE A 156 7.39 -8.30 -5.59
N ASN A 157 7.77 -8.77 -6.78
CA ASN A 157 8.87 -9.74 -6.94
C ASN A 157 10.22 -9.23 -6.44
N ARG A 158 10.47 -7.92 -6.48
CA ARG A 158 11.70 -7.32 -5.92
C ARG A 158 11.60 -7.12 -4.42
N ILE A 159 10.42 -6.77 -3.91
CA ILE A 159 10.20 -6.58 -2.47
C ILE A 159 10.34 -7.90 -1.71
N LEU A 160 9.82 -8.99 -2.28
CA LEU A 160 9.81 -10.30 -1.62
C LEU A 160 11.09 -11.12 -1.87
N SER A 161 11.98 -10.70 -2.78
CA SER A 161 13.19 -11.46 -3.07
C SER A 161 14.08 -11.74 -1.85
N PRO A 162 14.26 -10.82 -0.88
CA PRO A 162 15.06 -11.12 0.32
C PRO A 162 14.46 -12.22 1.20
N LEU A 163 13.16 -12.52 1.07
CA LEU A 163 12.54 -13.64 1.81
C LEU A 163 13.00 -15.01 1.27
N ALA A 164 13.55 -15.07 0.06
CA ALA A 164 14.06 -16.32 -0.52
C ALA A 164 15.30 -16.86 0.22
N ASP A 165 16.07 -15.97 0.85
CA ASP A 165 17.28 -16.31 1.60
C ASP A 165 16.96 -16.76 3.05
N LEU A 166 15.69 -16.65 3.47
CA LEU A 166 15.23 -17.12 4.78
C LEU A 166 14.93 -18.61 4.76
N ASN A 167 15.18 -19.30 5.88
CA ASN A 167 14.87 -20.72 6.02
C ASN A 167 13.41 -21.02 5.65
N HIS A 168 13.21 -21.99 4.75
CA HIS A 168 11.93 -22.33 4.10
C HIS A 168 10.81 -22.87 5.02
N THR A 169 10.97 -22.77 6.34
CA THR A 169 10.03 -23.34 7.32
C THR A 169 8.91 -22.39 7.72
N HIS A 170 8.91 -21.14 7.24
CA HIS A 170 7.90 -20.15 7.60
C HIS A 170 6.75 -20.09 6.60
N ARG A 171 5.51 -20.10 7.11
CA ARG A 171 4.26 -20.00 6.33
C ARG A 171 4.22 -18.80 5.38
N VAL A 172 4.89 -17.70 5.76
CA VAL A 172 5.12 -16.52 4.91
C VAL A 172 5.69 -16.85 3.53
N TYR A 173 6.50 -17.89 3.37
CA TYR A 173 7.06 -18.30 2.07
C TYR A 173 5.97 -18.82 1.13
N THR A 174 5.06 -19.65 1.65
CA THR A 174 3.92 -20.17 0.89
C THR A 174 2.98 -19.05 0.48
N THR A 175 2.73 -18.10 1.38
CA THR A 175 1.94 -16.90 1.08
C THR A 175 2.60 -16.03 0.03
N ALA A 176 3.90 -15.73 0.17
CA ALA A 176 4.68 -14.97 -0.81
C ALA A 176 4.66 -15.64 -2.19
N SER A 177 4.86 -16.96 -2.24
CA SER A 177 4.83 -17.73 -3.49
C SER A 177 3.46 -17.67 -4.17
N SER A 178 2.38 -17.76 -3.38
CA SER A 178 1.00 -17.68 -3.88
C SER A 178 0.69 -16.29 -4.44
N LEU A 179 1.08 -15.24 -3.71
CA LEU A 179 0.93 -13.86 -4.16
C LEU A 179 1.75 -13.59 -5.43
N LEU A 180 3.00 -14.05 -5.50
CA LEU A 180 3.84 -13.91 -6.69
C LEU A 180 3.22 -14.59 -7.91
N LYS A 181 2.64 -15.78 -7.74
CA LYS A 181 1.95 -16.47 -8.83
C LYS A 181 0.75 -15.65 -9.34
N ARG A 182 -0.06 -15.09 -8.43
CA ARG A 182 -1.18 -14.20 -8.80
C ARG A 182 -0.65 -12.96 -9.51
N TYR A 183 0.32 -12.28 -8.91
CA TYR A 183 0.93 -11.06 -9.46
C TYR A 183 1.49 -11.26 -10.87
N LEU A 184 2.30 -12.30 -11.09
CA LEU A 184 2.88 -12.60 -12.41
C LEU A 184 1.80 -12.96 -13.43
N LYS A 185 0.81 -13.76 -13.05
CA LYS A 185 -0.31 -14.09 -13.94
C LYS A 185 -1.10 -12.85 -14.32
N THR A 186 -1.49 -12.03 -13.36
CA THR A 186 -2.26 -10.80 -13.62
C THR A 186 -1.44 -9.79 -14.42
N SER A 187 -0.13 -9.70 -14.16
CA SER A 187 0.77 -8.83 -14.94
C SER A 187 0.81 -9.29 -16.39
N TYR A 188 0.98 -10.60 -16.63
CA TYR A 188 0.95 -11.17 -17.97
C TYR A 188 -0.39 -10.95 -18.66
N ASP A 189 -1.50 -11.30 -18.01
CA ASP A 189 -2.85 -11.15 -18.58
C ASP A 189 -3.16 -9.66 -18.87
N PHE A 190 -2.72 -8.74 -18.01
CA PHE A 190 -2.86 -7.30 -18.21
C PHE A 190 -2.13 -6.84 -19.48
N TRP A 191 -0.84 -7.18 -19.63
CA TRP A 191 -0.05 -6.76 -20.80
C TRP A 191 -0.47 -7.47 -22.08
N ALA A 192 -0.79 -8.77 -22.02
CA ALA A 192 -1.28 -9.54 -23.16
C ALA A 192 -2.64 -9.04 -23.67
N GLY A 193 -3.45 -8.41 -22.81
CA GLY A 193 -4.72 -7.79 -23.19
C GLY A 193 -4.59 -6.41 -23.85
N HIS A 194 -3.41 -5.78 -23.86
CA HIS A 194 -3.20 -4.49 -24.53
C HIS A 194 -2.97 -4.69 -26.03
N LYS A 195 -3.29 -3.64 -26.82
CA LYS A 195 -3.10 -3.65 -28.27
C LYS A 195 -1.66 -4.01 -28.62
N VAL A 196 -1.49 -4.73 -29.75
CA VAL A 196 -0.18 -5.08 -30.30
C VAL A 196 0.71 -3.83 -30.27
N PRO A 197 1.90 -3.87 -29.65
CA PRO A 197 2.73 -2.68 -29.40
C PRO A 197 2.95 -1.80 -30.62
N LEU A 198 3.10 -2.41 -31.80
CA LEU A 198 3.20 -1.72 -33.09
C LEU A 198 1.94 -0.92 -33.43
N GLU A 199 0.75 -1.49 -33.23
CA GLU A 199 -0.52 -0.82 -33.52
C GLU A 199 -0.79 0.32 -32.54
N TRP A 200 -0.42 0.15 -31.27
CA TRP A 200 -0.46 1.22 -30.30
C TRP A 200 0.48 2.38 -30.72
N PHE A 201 1.73 2.06 -31.06
CA PHE A 201 2.73 3.07 -31.44
C PHE A 201 2.33 3.84 -32.71
N ILE A 202 1.85 3.15 -33.75
CA ILE A 202 1.40 3.78 -35.00
C ILE A 202 0.28 4.80 -34.73
N ASN A 203 -0.68 4.44 -33.87
CA ASN A 203 -1.80 5.32 -33.53
C ASN A 203 -1.35 6.56 -32.75
N GLU A 204 -0.50 6.40 -31.74
CA GLU A 204 -0.02 7.53 -30.90
C GLU A 204 0.96 8.45 -31.64
N ALA A 205 1.85 7.87 -32.46
CA ALA A 205 2.83 8.63 -33.23
C ALA A 205 2.24 9.25 -34.51
N GLY A 206 0.96 9.01 -34.82
CA GLY A 206 0.31 9.50 -36.03
C GLY A 206 0.96 9.00 -37.32
N ILE A 207 1.59 7.82 -37.29
CA ILE A 207 2.32 7.28 -38.43
C ILE A 207 1.31 6.72 -39.43
N PRO A 208 1.40 7.08 -40.72
CA PRO A 208 0.53 6.50 -41.74
C PRO A 208 0.68 4.98 -41.81
N ALA A 209 -0.43 4.24 -41.86
CA ALA A 209 -0.44 2.77 -41.84
C ALA A 209 0.40 2.11 -42.96
N ASN A 210 0.69 2.82 -44.05
CA ASN A 210 1.54 2.35 -45.13
C ASN A 210 3.03 2.25 -44.77
N ARG A 211 3.47 2.85 -43.66
CA ARG A 211 4.82 2.72 -43.09
C ARG A 211 4.92 1.66 -41.99
N LYS A 212 3.84 0.90 -41.73
CA LYS A 212 3.83 -0.19 -40.75
C LYS A 212 4.92 -1.23 -41.02
N LYS A 213 5.10 -1.60 -42.30
CA LYS A 213 6.09 -2.61 -42.73
C LYS A 213 7.53 -2.22 -42.41
N ASP A 214 7.83 -0.93 -42.39
CA ASP A 214 9.19 -0.43 -42.09
C ASP A 214 9.52 -0.58 -40.58
N LEU A 215 8.51 -0.82 -39.74
CA LEU A 215 8.62 -0.95 -38.30
C LEU A 215 8.34 -2.38 -37.79
N ASP A 216 7.85 -3.28 -38.65
CA ASP A 216 7.52 -4.66 -38.28
C ASP A 216 8.73 -5.37 -37.65
N ASP A 217 9.92 -5.26 -38.27
CA ASP A 217 11.15 -5.90 -37.78
C ASP A 217 11.62 -5.34 -36.42
N ILE A 218 11.36 -4.05 -36.15
CA ILE A 218 11.72 -3.40 -34.88
C ILE A 218 10.82 -3.90 -33.75
N PHE A 219 9.52 -4.05 -34.03
CA PHE A 219 8.52 -4.45 -33.04
C PHE A 219 8.33 -5.97 -32.94
N ALA A 220 8.93 -6.76 -33.82
CA ALA A 220 8.83 -8.24 -33.81
C ALA A 220 9.30 -8.88 -32.49
N THR A 221 10.24 -8.24 -31.79
CA THR A 221 10.81 -8.75 -30.52
C THR A 221 9.95 -8.46 -29.30
N VAL A 222 9.02 -7.51 -29.40
CA VAL A 222 8.18 -7.04 -28.28
C VAL A 222 6.69 -7.28 -28.51
N SER A 223 6.31 -7.70 -29.71
CA SER A 223 4.93 -8.08 -30.05
C SER A 223 4.65 -9.52 -29.59
N HIS A 224 3.49 -9.73 -28.97
CA HIS A 224 3.02 -11.02 -28.48
C HIS A 224 2.19 -11.75 -29.55
#